data_AF-A0A5M5BUX8-F1
#
_entry.id   AF-A0A5M5BUX8-F1
#
_cell.length_a   1.000
_cell.length_b   1.000
_cell.length_c   1.000
_cell.angle_alpha   90.00
_cell.angle_beta   90.00
_cell.angle_gamma   90.00
#
_symmetry.space_group_name_H-M   'P 1'
#
loop_
_entity.id
_entity.type
_entity.pdbx_description
1 polymer ?
#
loop_
_entity_poly.entity_id
_entity_poly.type
_entity_poly.pdbx_seq_one_letter_code
_entity_poly.pdbx_strand_id
1 'polypeptide(L)'
;MYNTILPFLLLLLMPLGASAQFYTISKASDSVQVLSSKKIEAIANEHVFGVNTVHKVRIDSLPPLVAVKEKQLQTDQKSDKRTSQKQAIPINGKQAFSKSKQSHLPELTIPNLYQEIIRNGIQHPRIVLAQAILETGWFRSPLCRNRHNLFGLTNPKTGKYYEFNHWTESVRAYYTKVQYKYKGGNYLQWLRDIGYAEDPRYVREVIKVLKTI
;
A
#
# COMPACT_ATOMS: atom_id res chain seq x y z
N MET A 1 58.23 -4.76 -31.56
CA MET A 1 58.00 -5.81 -32.57
C MET A 1 56.50 -5.94 -32.73
N TYR A 2 55.97 -5.43 -33.83
CA TYR A 2 54.55 -5.48 -34.18
C TYR A 2 54.26 -6.73 -35.04
N ASN A 3 52.98 -7.14 -35.04
CA ASN A 3 52.28 -8.16 -35.86
C ASN A 3 52.14 -9.53 -35.16
N THR A 4 50.99 -10.22 -35.16
CA THR A 4 49.89 -10.30 -36.15
C THR A 4 48.51 -10.59 -35.52
N ILE A 5 47.48 -9.95 -36.08
CA ILE A 5 46.04 -10.17 -35.93
C ILE A 5 45.61 -11.32 -36.87
N LEU A 6 44.70 -12.22 -36.44
CA LEU A 6 43.40 -12.51 -37.10
C LEU A 6 42.67 -13.71 -36.42
N PRO A 7 41.41 -13.57 -35.99
CA PRO A 7 40.60 -14.69 -35.49
C PRO A 7 39.93 -15.45 -36.65
N PHE A 8 39.92 -16.78 -36.58
CA PHE A 8 39.22 -17.64 -37.54
C PHE A 8 37.70 -17.60 -37.26
N LEU A 9 36.97 -17.01 -38.22
CA LEU A 9 35.53 -17.12 -38.38
C LEU A 9 35.24 -18.38 -39.21
N LEU A 10 34.43 -19.32 -38.70
CA LEU A 10 33.63 -20.18 -39.58
C LEU A 10 32.27 -20.50 -38.96
N LEU A 11 31.27 -20.15 -39.77
CA LEU A 11 29.83 -20.14 -39.59
C LEU A 11 29.27 -21.57 -39.76
N LEU A 12 28.50 -22.08 -38.80
CA LEU A 12 27.57 -23.20 -39.02
C LEU A 12 26.15 -22.68 -38.92
N LEU A 13 25.62 -22.32 -40.09
CA LEU A 13 24.20 -22.08 -40.33
C LEU A 13 23.50 -23.45 -40.38
N MET A 14 22.62 -23.74 -39.44
CA MET A 14 21.71 -24.89 -39.53
C MET A 14 20.27 -24.41 -39.39
N PRO A 15 19.46 -24.41 -40.47
CA PRO A 15 18.02 -24.27 -40.40
C PRO A 15 17.38 -25.66 -40.36
N LEU A 16 16.86 -26.09 -39.21
CA LEU A 16 15.85 -27.15 -39.19
C LEU A 16 14.50 -26.50 -38.88
N GLY A 17 13.68 -26.45 -39.92
CA GLY A 17 12.35 -25.87 -39.90
C GLY A 17 11.43 -26.59 -38.91
N ALA A 18 10.86 -25.82 -37.99
CA ALA A 18 9.66 -26.21 -37.26
C ALA A 18 8.45 -25.77 -38.10
N SER A 19 7.87 -26.70 -38.86
CA SER A 19 6.56 -26.53 -39.49
C SER A 19 5.47 -26.83 -38.46
N ALA A 20 4.92 -25.80 -37.83
CA ALA A 20 3.68 -25.95 -37.07
C ALA A 20 2.48 -25.97 -38.03
N GLN A 21 1.74 -27.07 -38.03
CA GLN A 21 0.54 -27.26 -38.83
C GLN A 21 -0.64 -26.53 -38.18
N PHE A 22 -1.23 -25.56 -38.87
CA PHE A 22 -2.50 -24.96 -38.50
C PHE A 22 -3.65 -25.88 -38.90
N TYR A 23 -4.48 -26.29 -37.94
CA TYR A 23 -5.79 -26.88 -38.23
C TYR A 23 -6.82 -25.75 -38.38
N THR A 24 -7.04 -25.30 -39.61
CA THR A 24 -8.20 -24.47 -39.97
C THR A 24 -9.36 -25.40 -40.30
N ILE A 25 -10.39 -25.44 -39.45
CA ILE A 25 -11.69 -25.96 -39.83
C ILE A 25 -12.47 -24.82 -40.50
N SER A 26 -12.58 -24.88 -41.83
CA SER A 26 -13.59 -24.13 -42.58
C SER A 26 -14.80 -25.01 -42.83
N LYS A 27 -15.97 -24.55 -42.37
CA LYS A 27 -17.24 -24.76 -43.05
C LYS A 27 -17.90 -23.38 -43.22
N ALA A 28 -18.07 -23.02 -44.49
CA ALA A 28 -18.95 -21.96 -45.00
C ALA A 28 -20.35 -22.08 -44.37
N SER A 29 -21.14 -21.02 -44.17
CA SER A 29 -21.70 -20.04 -45.12
C SER A 29 -22.49 -19.02 -44.26
N ASP A 30 -22.73 -17.73 -44.54
CA ASP A 30 -22.83 -16.94 -45.75
C ASP A 30 -22.43 -15.47 -45.49
N SER A 31 -22.05 -14.81 -46.58
CA SER A 31 -21.80 -13.39 -46.85
C SER A 31 -22.46 -12.34 -45.93
N VAL A 32 -21.67 -11.32 -45.53
CA VAL A 32 -21.77 -9.92 -46.01
C VAL A 32 -20.41 -9.24 -45.85
N GLN A 33 -19.90 -8.68 -46.96
CA GLN A 33 -18.75 -7.77 -47.02
C GLN A 33 -19.07 -6.44 -46.31
N VAL A 34 -18.16 -5.87 -45.51
CA VAL A 34 -17.86 -4.42 -45.49
C VAL A 34 -16.44 -4.18 -44.92
N LEU A 35 -15.55 -3.72 -45.81
CA LEU A 35 -14.55 -2.65 -45.65
C LEU A 35 -13.35 -2.78 -44.67
N SER A 36 -12.19 -3.04 -45.28
CA SER A 36 -10.93 -2.29 -45.16
C SER A 36 -10.81 -1.21 -44.07
N SER A 37 -9.84 -1.38 -43.16
CA SER A 37 -8.70 -0.46 -42.90
C SER A 37 -7.97 -0.90 -41.62
N LYS A 38 -6.72 -1.35 -41.71
CA LYS A 38 -5.50 -0.54 -41.47
C LYS A 38 -5.31 -0.14 -40.00
N LYS A 39 -4.12 -0.48 -39.50
CA LYS A 39 -3.27 0.31 -38.60
C LYS A 39 -3.45 0.14 -37.06
N ILE A 40 -2.32 -0.24 -36.45
CA ILE A 40 -1.79 0.17 -35.14
C ILE A 40 -2.33 -0.56 -33.89
N GLU A 41 -1.60 -1.61 -33.53
CA GLU A 41 -1.45 -2.12 -32.16
C GLU A 41 -0.59 -1.13 -31.35
N ALA A 42 -1.17 0.00 -30.96
CA ALA A 42 -0.56 0.97 -30.03
C ALA A 42 -1.58 1.95 -29.43
N ILE A 43 -2.79 1.51 -29.07
CA ILE A 43 -3.65 2.24 -28.11
C ILE A 43 -4.39 1.20 -27.26
N ALA A 44 -3.81 0.78 -26.14
CA ALA A 44 -4.55 0.03 -25.12
C ALA A 44 -4.17 0.41 -23.67
N ASN A 45 -3.19 1.29 -23.45
CA ASN A 45 -2.71 1.62 -22.11
C ASN A 45 -3.03 3.04 -21.63
N GLU A 46 -3.78 3.83 -22.40
CA GLU A 46 -4.10 5.22 -22.00
C GLU A 46 -5.47 5.39 -21.31
N HIS A 47 -6.35 4.38 -21.36
CA HIS A 47 -7.72 4.51 -20.83
C HIS A 47 -7.93 3.91 -19.42
N VAL A 48 -6.90 3.92 -18.56
CA VAL A 48 -7.02 3.48 -17.14
C VAL A 48 -6.65 4.59 -16.15
N PHE A 49 -6.18 5.75 -16.61
CA PHE A 49 -5.82 6.89 -15.74
C PHE A 49 -6.89 7.98 -15.64
N GLY A 50 -8.16 7.60 -15.78
CA GLY A 50 -9.31 8.46 -15.49
C GLY A 50 -9.81 8.33 -14.05
N VAL A 51 -8.93 8.39 -13.04
CA VAL A 51 -9.39 8.69 -11.67
C VAL A 51 -9.20 10.18 -11.48
N ASN A 52 -10.22 10.94 -11.90
CA ASN A 52 -10.34 12.37 -11.63
C ASN A 52 -10.42 12.58 -10.11
N THR A 53 -9.29 12.76 -9.44
CA THR A 53 -9.24 13.34 -8.09
C THR A 53 -9.45 14.85 -8.17
N VAL A 54 -10.61 15.26 -8.66
CA VAL A 54 -11.20 16.58 -8.41
C VAL A 54 -12.56 16.33 -7.78
N HIS A 55 -12.57 15.64 -6.64
CA HIS A 55 -13.66 15.70 -5.69
C HIS A 55 -13.03 15.94 -4.32
N LYS A 56 -13.23 17.18 -3.84
CA LYS A 56 -13.23 17.59 -2.45
C LYS A 56 -13.50 16.37 -1.57
N VAL A 57 -12.48 15.90 -0.85
CA VAL A 57 -12.50 14.71 0.01
C VAL A 57 -13.74 14.79 0.87
N ARG A 58 -14.79 14.12 0.41
CA ARG A 58 -15.98 13.84 1.18
C ARG A 58 -15.54 12.75 2.13
N ILE A 59 -15.75 12.99 3.41
CA ILE A 59 -15.55 12.03 4.48
C ILE A 59 -16.43 10.81 4.15
N ASP A 60 -15.86 9.85 3.44
CA ASP A 60 -16.43 8.52 3.35
C ASP A 60 -15.94 7.78 4.59
N SER A 61 -16.64 8.04 5.68
CA SER A 61 -16.60 7.21 6.88
C SER A 61 -16.84 5.77 6.42
N LEU A 62 -15.87 4.89 6.64
CA LEU A 62 -16.18 3.49 6.86
C LEU A 62 -17.33 3.45 7.89
N PRO A 63 -18.37 2.62 7.71
CA PRO A 63 -19.52 2.61 8.62
C PRO A 63 -19.01 2.55 10.07
N PRO A 64 -19.44 3.46 10.96
CA PRO A 64 -18.99 3.46 12.34
C PRO A 64 -19.51 2.19 13.01
N LEU A 65 -18.65 1.18 13.14
CA LEU A 65 -18.93 0.02 13.96
C LEU A 65 -18.25 0.25 15.30
N VAL A 66 -19.10 0.32 16.32
CA VAL A 66 -18.85 0.58 17.75
C VAL A 66 -18.85 2.07 18.12
N ALA A 67 -20.01 2.51 18.62
CA ALA A 67 -20.15 3.72 19.41
C ALA A 67 -19.33 3.58 20.70
N VAL A 68 -18.09 4.08 20.68
CA VAL A 68 -17.37 4.39 21.92
C VAL A 68 -17.90 5.75 22.40
N LYS A 69 -18.61 5.72 23.52
CA LYS A 69 -19.11 6.89 24.21
C LYS A 69 -17.93 7.72 24.71
N GLU A 70 -17.51 8.72 23.94
CA GLU A 70 -16.59 9.75 24.40
C GLU A 70 -17.28 10.59 25.47
N LYS A 71 -16.83 10.45 26.72
CA LYS A 71 -17.20 11.35 27.81
C LYS A 71 -16.37 12.62 27.64
N GLN A 72 -16.98 13.66 27.09
CA GLN A 72 -16.40 15.00 27.04
C GLN A 72 -16.04 15.46 28.45
N LEU A 73 -14.76 15.75 28.68
CA LEU A 73 -14.32 16.60 29.78
C LEU A 73 -14.02 17.96 29.18
N GLN A 74 -15.06 18.80 29.13
CA GLN A 74 -14.89 20.23 28.99
C GLN A 74 -14.55 20.78 30.38
N THR A 75 -13.43 21.47 30.50
CA THR A 75 -13.25 22.42 31.59
C THR A 75 -12.72 23.70 30.98
N ASP A 76 -13.63 24.67 30.94
CA ASP A 76 -13.40 26.03 30.50
C ASP A 76 -12.37 26.73 31.39
N GLN A 77 -11.49 27.50 30.76
CA GLN A 77 -10.69 28.51 31.42
C GLN A 77 -11.53 29.78 31.59
N LYS A 78 -11.77 30.23 32.83
CA LYS A 78 -11.97 31.65 33.11
C LYS A 78 -11.51 32.05 34.52
N SER A 79 -10.72 33.12 34.52
CA SER A 79 -10.20 33.93 35.62
C SER A 79 -11.24 34.33 36.68
N ASP A 80 -10.88 34.30 37.97
CA ASP A 80 -10.75 35.52 38.82
C ASP A 80 -10.41 35.25 40.30
N LYS A 81 -9.39 35.97 40.78
CA LYS A 81 -9.15 36.58 42.10
C LYS A 81 -9.65 35.93 43.42
N ARG A 82 -8.65 35.72 44.30
CA ARG A 82 -8.54 36.10 45.75
C ARG A 82 -9.10 35.18 46.86
N THR A 83 -8.14 34.79 47.72
CA THR A 83 -8.15 34.77 49.21
C THR A 83 -8.34 33.44 49.94
N SER A 84 -7.27 33.08 50.67
CA SER A 84 -7.08 32.28 51.88
C SER A 84 -8.29 31.63 52.57
N GLN A 85 -8.13 30.37 53.00
CA GLN A 85 -7.84 30.00 54.40
C GLN A 85 -7.72 28.48 54.60
N LYS A 86 -6.81 28.11 55.51
CA LYS A 86 -6.44 26.76 55.94
C LYS A 86 -7.54 26.07 56.74
N GLN A 87 -7.65 24.75 56.63
CA GLN A 87 -7.99 23.86 57.75
C GLN A 87 -7.42 22.44 57.51
N ALA A 88 -7.06 21.78 58.60
CA ALA A 88 -6.03 20.74 58.71
C ALA A 88 -6.59 19.30 58.81
N ILE A 89 -5.90 18.34 58.16
CA ILE A 89 -5.41 17.00 58.61
C ILE A 89 -6.45 15.97 59.16
N PRO A 90 -6.35 14.61 59.07
CA PRO A 90 -5.35 13.69 58.44
C PRO A 90 -5.99 12.53 57.58
N ILE A 91 -5.15 11.56 57.16
CA ILE A 91 -5.39 10.09 57.09
C ILE A 91 -5.31 9.45 55.67
N ASN A 92 -4.24 8.64 55.52
CA ASN A 92 -4.07 7.44 54.70
C ASN A 92 -4.41 7.49 53.20
N GLY A 93 -3.57 8.19 52.42
CA GLY A 93 -3.42 7.89 51.01
C GLY A 93 -2.52 6.67 50.83
N LYS A 94 -3.11 5.47 50.76
CA LYS A 94 -2.46 4.35 50.04
C LYS A 94 -2.13 4.91 48.66
N GLN A 95 -0.86 5.14 48.37
CA GLN A 95 -0.40 5.35 47.00
C GLN A 95 -0.64 4.02 46.28
N ALA A 96 -1.87 3.83 45.80
CA ALA A 96 -2.11 2.92 44.72
C ALA A 96 -1.34 3.51 43.55
N PHE A 97 -0.10 3.03 43.38
CA PHE A 97 0.60 3.08 42.11
C PHE A 97 -0.41 2.53 41.11
N SER A 98 -1.10 3.43 40.41
CA SER A 98 -2.06 3.05 39.39
C SER A 98 -1.23 2.27 38.38
N LYS A 99 -1.42 0.94 38.45
CA LYS A 99 -0.73 -0.03 37.62
C LYS A 99 -0.80 0.53 36.21
N SER A 100 0.37 0.88 35.66
CA SER A 100 0.49 1.46 34.32
C SER A 100 -0.42 0.65 33.42
N LYS A 101 -1.46 1.28 32.88
CA LYS A 101 -2.45 0.65 32.00
C LYS A 101 -1.61 -0.04 30.93
N GLN A 102 -1.44 -1.36 31.03
CA GLN A 102 -0.64 -2.15 30.09
C GLN A 102 -1.36 -1.93 28.77
N SER A 103 -0.81 -1.05 27.94
CA SER A 103 -1.43 -0.64 26.70
C SER A 103 -1.35 -1.85 25.78
N HIS A 104 -2.40 -2.66 25.79
CA HIS A 104 -2.49 -3.82 24.92
C HIS A 104 -2.34 -3.32 23.49
N LEU A 105 -1.31 -3.80 22.78
CA LEU A 105 -1.10 -3.44 21.40
C LEU A 105 -2.31 -3.90 20.57
N PRO A 106 -2.71 -3.14 19.55
CA PRO A 106 -3.89 -3.48 18.76
C PRO A 106 -3.65 -4.75 17.94
N GLU A 107 -4.65 -5.63 17.87
CA GLU A 107 -4.59 -6.80 17.00
C GLU A 107 -4.56 -6.38 15.52
N LEU A 108 -3.91 -7.17 14.66
CA LEU A 108 -3.90 -6.94 13.23
C LEU A 108 -5.26 -7.28 12.61
N THR A 109 -6.10 -6.25 12.46
CA THR A 109 -7.38 -6.31 11.76
C THR A 109 -7.46 -5.16 10.76
N ILE A 110 -8.37 -5.24 9.78
CA ILE A 110 -8.56 -4.16 8.80
C ILE A 110 -8.90 -2.82 9.49
N PRO A 111 -9.85 -2.75 10.45
CA PRO A 111 -10.15 -1.50 11.15
C PRO A 111 -8.96 -0.95 11.93
N ASN A 112 -8.23 -1.81 12.66
CA ASN A 112 -7.07 -1.37 13.45
C ASN A 112 -5.94 -0.88 12.54
N LEU A 113 -5.68 -1.57 11.44
CA LEU A 113 -4.67 -1.15 10.46
C LEU A 113 -5.03 0.21 9.84
N TYR A 114 -6.28 0.40 9.42
CA TYR A 114 -6.72 1.68 8.88
C TYR A 114 -6.56 2.83 9.88
N GLN A 115 -6.95 2.60 11.14
CA GLN A 115 -6.74 3.57 12.21
C GLN A 115 -5.27 3.88 12.44
N GLU A 116 -4.40 2.87 12.43
CA GLU A 116 -2.97 3.06 12.63
C GLU A 116 -2.31 3.83 11.48
N ILE A 117 -2.74 3.60 10.23
CA ILE A 117 -2.29 4.36 9.06
C ILE A 117 -2.63 5.85 9.25
N ILE A 118 -3.87 6.16 9.66
CA ILE A 118 -4.30 7.55 9.92
C ILE A 118 -3.50 8.16 11.07
N ARG A 119 -3.32 7.42 12.18
CA ARG A 119 -2.57 7.88 13.36
C ARG A 119 -1.12 8.25 13.03
N ASN A 120 -0.50 7.55 12.09
CA ASN A 120 0.87 7.84 11.64
C ASN A 120 0.94 8.99 10.61
N GLY A 121 -0.17 9.65 10.28
CA GLY A 121 -0.20 10.76 9.33
C GLY A 121 0.10 10.34 7.89
N ILE A 122 -0.16 9.07 7.56
CA ILE A 122 0.10 8.53 6.23
C ILE A 122 -0.96 9.07 5.25
N GLN A 123 -0.50 9.67 4.16
CA GLN A 123 -1.36 10.20 3.10
C GLN A 123 -2.03 9.06 2.32
N HIS A 124 -3.22 9.33 1.77
CA HIS A 124 -4.01 8.35 1.00
C HIS A 124 -4.26 7.02 1.75
N PRO A 125 -4.84 7.07 2.97
CA PRO A 125 -4.90 5.91 3.86
C PRO A 125 -5.66 4.71 3.28
N ARG A 126 -6.70 4.94 2.47
CA ARG A 126 -7.40 3.84 1.78
C ARG A 126 -6.51 3.11 0.77
N ILE A 127 -5.66 3.84 0.06
CA ILE A 127 -4.72 3.24 -0.90
C ILE A 127 -3.66 2.44 -0.15
N VAL A 128 -3.08 3.00 0.91
CA VAL A 128 -2.08 2.29 1.72
C VAL A 128 -2.67 1.06 2.41
N LEU A 129 -3.92 1.12 2.86
CA LEU A 129 -4.64 -0.05 3.37
C LEU A 129 -4.76 -1.14 2.29
N ALA A 130 -5.16 -0.77 1.07
CA ALA A 130 -5.26 -1.72 -0.04
C ALA A 130 -3.90 -2.33 -0.41
N GLN A 131 -2.81 -1.55 -0.37
CA GLN A 131 -1.45 -2.07 -0.53
C GLN A 131 -1.17 -3.15 0.52
N ALA A 132 -1.35 -2.85 1.81
CA ALA A 132 -1.10 -3.82 2.87
C ALA A 132 -1.93 -5.12 2.70
N ILE A 133 -3.20 -5.02 2.31
CA ILE A 133 -4.05 -6.19 2.05
C ILE A 133 -3.51 -7.02 0.87
N LEU A 134 -3.07 -6.34 -0.19
CA LEU A 134 -2.48 -6.97 -1.37
C LEU A 134 -1.15 -7.67 -1.03
N GLU A 135 -0.19 -6.96 -0.45
CA GLU A 135 1.15 -7.47 -0.09
C GLU A 135 1.09 -8.68 0.85
N THR A 136 0.13 -8.67 1.77
CA THR A 136 0.02 -9.70 2.79
C THR A 136 -0.87 -10.87 2.38
N GLY A 137 -1.55 -10.78 1.23
CA GLY A 137 -2.57 -11.74 0.83
C GLY A 137 -3.69 -11.86 1.86
N TRP A 138 -4.25 -10.73 2.31
CA TRP A 138 -5.22 -10.65 3.41
C TRP A 138 -4.66 -11.18 4.75
N PHE A 139 -3.50 -10.67 5.17
CA PHE A 139 -2.81 -11.02 6.43
C PHE A 139 -2.46 -12.52 6.58
N ARG A 140 -2.32 -13.23 5.46
CA ARG A 140 -2.01 -14.68 5.44
C ARG A 140 -0.54 -14.97 5.20
N SER A 141 0.21 -14.04 4.61
CA SER A 141 1.60 -14.28 4.23
C SER A 141 2.51 -14.55 5.44
N PRO A 142 3.50 -15.46 5.35
CA PRO A 142 4.46 -15.68 6.42
C PRO A 142 5.27 -14.43 6.78
N LEU A 143 5.60 -13.60 5.79
CA LEU A 143 6.29 -12.32 5.99
C LEU A 143 5.47 -11.36 6.87
N CYS A 144 4.16 -11.33 6.67
CA CYS A 144 3.24 -10.58 7.52
C CYS A 144 3.15 -11.18 8.94
N ARG A 145 2.94 -12.49 9.06
CA ARG A 145 2.63 -13.13 10.35
C ARG A 145 3.83 -13.31 11.27
N ASN A 146 4.97 -13.66 10.70
CA ASN A 146 6.15 -14.06 11.48
C ASN A 146 7.13 -12.90 11.66
N ARG A 147 7.14 -11.94 10.71
CA ARG A 147 8.06 -10.80 10.71
C ARG A 147 7.35 -9.46 10.85
N HIS A 148 6.02 -9.48 10.98
CA HIS A 148 5.18 -8.30 11.15
C HIS A 148 5.38 -7.22 10.06
N ASN A 149 5.78 -7.63 8.85
CA ASN A 149 6.07 -6.73 7.74
C ASN A 149 4.89 -6.73 6.76
N LEU A 150 4.09 -5.66 6.82
CA LEU A 150 2.84 -5.53 6.05
C LEU A 150 3.05 -5.05 4.61
N PHE A 151 4.18 -4.44 4.32
CA PHE A 151 4.42 -3.72 3.06
C PHE A 151 5.56 -4.31 2.24
N GLY A 152 6.05 -5.50 2.60
CA GLY A 152 7.17 -6.13 1.90
C GLY A 152 8.47 -5.33 1.98
N LEU A 153 8.66 -4.50 3.02
CA LEU A 153 9.79 -3.56 3.07
C LEU A 153 11.11 -4.31 3.14
N THR A 154 12.05 -3.98 2.25
CA THR A 154 13.41 -4.52 2.22
C THR A 154 14.43 -3.45 2.56
N ASN A 155 15.56 -3.88 3.11
CA ASN A 155 16.73 -3.02 3.28
C ASN A 155 17.44 -2.88 1.92
N PRO A 156 17.53 -1.68 1.34
CA PRO A 156 18.10 -1.49 0.00
C PRO A 156 19.58 -1.84 -0.08
N LYS A 157 20.31 -1.85 1.04
CA LYS A 157 21.74 -2.21 1.07
C LYS A 157 21.97 -3.71 1.06
N THR A 158 21.06 -4.48 1.68
CA THR A 158 21.25 -5.93 1.90
C THR A 158 20.26 -6.80 1.15
N GLY A 159 19.20 -6.21 0.59
CA GLY A 159 18.08 -6.92 -0.04
C GLY A 159 17.18 -7.70 0.94
N LYS A 160 17.54 -7.77 2.23
CA LYS A 160 16.79 -8.55 3.22
C LYS A 160 15.51 -7.82 3.64
N TYR A 161 14.44 -8.57 3.85
CA TYR A 161 13.22 -8.04 4.45
C TYR A 161 13.48 -7.49 5.85
N TYR A 162 12.85 -6.37 6.17
CA TYR A 162 12.74 -5.91 7.56
C TYR A 162 11.87 -6.87 8.37
N GLU A 163 12.23 -7.00 9.65
CA GLU A 163 11.47 -7.69 10.67
C GLU A 163 11.13 -6.69 11.77
N PHE A 164 9.90 -6.73 12.25
CA PHE A 164 9.39 -5.82 13.25
C PHE A 164 8.88 -6.61 14.45
N ASN A 165 8.86 -5.98 15.64
CA ASN A 165 8.32 -6.63 16.83
C ASN A 165 6.79 -6.72 16.78
N HIS A 166 6.16 -5.72 16.14
CA HIS A 166 4.72 -5.61 16.00
C HIS A 166 4.35 -4.94 14.68
N TRP A 167 3.19 -5.27 14.13
CA TRP A 167 2.78 -4.81 12.79
C TRP A 167 2.62 -3.28 12.70
N THR A 168 2.35 -2.62 13.83
CA THR A 168 2.25 -1.15 13.92
C THR A 168 3.59 -0.49 13.57
N GLU A 169 4.73 -1.13 13.88
CA GLU A 169 6.05 -0.64 13.48
C GLU A 169 6.25 -0.69 11.96
N SER A 170 5.65 -1.68 11.28
CA SER A 170 5.67 -1.74 9.82
C SER A 170 4.88 -0.59 9.19
N VAL A 171 3.79 -0.12 9.82
CA VAL A 171 3.05 1.07 9.39
C VAL A 171 3.91 2.32 9.53
N ARG A 172 4.56 2.50 10.69
CA ARG A 172 5.51 3.60 10.91
C ARG A 172 6.69 3.56 9.92
N ALA A 173 7.19 2.37 9.62
CA ALA A 173 8.26 2.17 8.66
C ALA A 173 7.85 2.54 7.24
N TYR A 174 6.60 2.28 6.84
CA TYR A 174 6.09 2.71 5.54
C TYR A 174 6.21 4.23 5.36
N TYR A 175 5.81 5.01 6.36
CA TYR A 175 5.95 6.47 6.31
C TYR A 175 7.41 6.90 6.10
N THR A 176 8.31 6.39 6.94
CA THR A 176 9.71 6.81 6.97
C THR A 176 10.56 6.25 5.83
N LYS A 177 10.16 5.14 5.19
CA LYS A 177 10.94 4.45 4.16
C LYS A 177 10.35 4.54 2.76
N VAL A 178 9.06 4.77 2.65
CA VAL A 178 8.35 4.84 1.36
C VAL A 178 7.76 6.24 1.19
N GLN A 179 6.81 6.61 2.05
CA GLN A 179 5.97 7.78 1.81
C GLN A 179 6.69 9.12 1.99
N TYR A 180 7.83 9.17 2.68
CA TYR A 180 8.63 10.40 2.81
C TYR A 180 9.04 11.01 1.44
N LYS A 181 9.11 10.17 0.39
CA LYS A 181 9.41 10.59 -0.99
C LYS A 181 8.21 11.23 -1.70
N TYR A 182 6.99 11.04 -1.19
CA TYR A 182 5.78 11.58 -1.79
C TYR A 182 5.67 13.09 -1.57
N LYS A 183 5.43 13.86 -2.64
CA LYS A 183 5.36 15.33 -2.62
C LYS A 183 3.99 15.89 -3.04
N GLY A 184 2.98 15.03 -3.18
CA GLY A 184 1.66 15.41 -3.70
C GLY A 184 1.40 14.86 -5.11
N GLY A 185 0.19 15.10 -5.64
CA GLY A 185 -0.25 14.61 -6.94
C GLY A 185 -1.08 13.33 -6.91
N ASN A 186 -1.07 12.56 -8.00
CA ASN A 186 -1.76 11.29 -8.08
C ASN A 186 -0.94 10.19 -7.40
N TYR A 187 -1.44 9.64 -6.29
CA TYR A 187 -0.70 8.66 -5.49
C TYR A 187 -0.43 7.34 -6.22
N LEU A 188 -1.37 6.86 -7.03
CA LEU A 188 -1.22 5.60 -7.77
C LEU A 188 -0.18 5.73 -8.88
N GLN A 189 -0.17 6.87 -9.58
CA GLN A 189 0.87 7.19 -10.53
C GLN A 189 2.23 7.31 -9.84
N TRP A 190 2.30 8.01 -8.70
CA TRP A 190 3.52 8.10 -7.91
C TRP A 190 4.07 6.72 -7.48
N LEU A 191 3.22 5.79 -7.03
CA LEU A 191 3.64 4.43 -6.67
C LEU A 191 4.30 3.68 -7.84
N ARG A 192 3.79 3.87 -9.06
CA ARG A 192 4.41 3.34 -10.28
C ARG A 192 5.76 4.00 -10.54
N ASP A 193 5.81 5.33 -10.49
CA ASP A 193 6.99 6.10 -10.89
C ASP A 193 8.17 5.89 -9.95
N ILE A 194 7.91 5.66 -8.65
CA ILE A 194 8.97 5.31 -7.70
C ILE A 194 9.42 3.85 -7.80
N GLY A 195 8.79 3.04 -8.66
CA GLY A 195 9.06 1.61 -8.77
C GLY A 195 8.75 0.85 -7.48
N TYR A 196 7.60 1.12 -6.84
CA TYR A 196 7.26 0.49 -5.56
C TYR A 196 7.27 -1.05 -5.65
N ALA A 197 6.80 -1.59 -6.77
CA ALA A 197 6.82 -3.02 -7.07
C ALA A 197 7.31 -3.26 -8.50
N GLU A 198 7.93 -4.40 -8.74
CA GLU A 198 8.46 -4.80 -10.05
C GLU A 198 7.36 -5.19 -11.04
N ASP A 199 6.21 -5.72 -10.56
CA ASP A 199 5.11 -6.09 -11.45
C ASP A 199 4.46 -4.83 -12.05
N PRO A 200 4.47 -4.63 -13.39
CA PRO A 200 3.84 -3.47 -14.01
C PRO A 200 2.32 -3.40 -13.78
N ARG A 201 1.69 -4.51 -13.37
CA ARG A 201 0.25 -4.59 -13.04
C ARG A 201 -0.03 -4.23 -11.59
N TYR A 202 0.98 -3.93 -10.77
CA TYR A 202 0.81 -3.65 -9.34
C TYR A 202 -0.30 -2.65 -9.04
N VAL A 203 -0.26 -1.47 -9.69
CA VAL A 203 -1.28 -0.42 -9.51
C VAL A 203 -2.69 -0.93 -9.86
N ARG A 204 -2.81 -1.77 -10.90
CA ARG A 204 -4.09 -2.38 -11.27
C ARG A 204 -4.61 -3.32 -10.19
N GLU A 205 -3.74 -4.11 -9.58
CA GLU A 205 -4.12 -5.01 -8.48
C GLU A 205 -4.52 -4.23 -7.22
N VAL A 206 -3.81 -3.14 -6.88
CA VAL A 206 -4.22 -2.24 -5.78
C VAL A 206 -5.61 -1.67 -6.03
N ILE A 207 -5.91 -1.23 -7.26
CA ILE A 207 -7.25 -0.73 -7.63
C ILE A 207 -8.32 -1.82 -7.47
N LYS A 208 -8.03 -3.09 -7.80
CA LYS A 208 -8.99 -4.18 -7.58
C LYS A 208 -9.30 -4.34 -6.11
N VAL A 209 -8.29 -4.34 -5.24
CA VAL A 209 -8.48 -4.43 -3.78
C VAL A 209 -9.27 -3.23 -3.26
N LEU A 210 -8.99 -2.02 -3.75
CA LEU A 210 -9.76 -0.81 -3.40
C LEU A 210 -11.26 -0.91 -3.73
N LYS A 211 -11.63 -1.66 -4.77
CA LYS A 211 -13.04 -1.88 -5.11
C LYS A 211 -13.73 -2.90 -4.20
N THR A 212 -12.94 -3.69 -3.46
CA THR A 212 -13.46 -4.73 -2.55
C THR A 212 -13.57 -4.28 -1.10
N ILE A 213 -12.99 -3.12 -0.75
CA ILE A 213 -12.95 -2.56 0.62
C ILE A 213 -13.64 -1.21 0.72
#